data_AF-A0A524IP00-F1
#
_entry.id   AF-A0A524IP00-F1
#
_cell.length_a   1.000
_cell.length_b   1.000
_cell.length_c   1.000
_cell.angle_alpha   90.00
_cell.angle_beta   90.00
_cell.angle_gamma   90.00
#
_symmetry.space_group_name_H-M   'P 1'
#
loop_
_entity.id
_entity.type
_entity.pdbx_description
1 polymer ?
#
loop_
_entity_poly.entity_id
_entity_poly.type
_entity_poly.pdbx_seq_one_letter_code
_entity_poly.pdbx_strand_id
1 'polypeptide(L)'
;MSSLVRRGRVENLLRRSWTGSPNPSLRVLSAAYGAVADFRNIAWTVGLASPIRAPVPIISVGGVTIGGSGKTPISAALARHLADSGSRVAVLTAGLADET
;
A
#
# COMPACT_ATOMS: atom_id res chain seq x y z
N MET A 1 -36.43 -4.73 19.43
CA MET A 1 -35.57 -5.80 20.01
C MET A 1 -35.19 -6.88 18.99
N SER A 2 -34.96 -6.52 17.71
CA SER A 2 -34.80 -7.47 16.59
C SER A 2 -33.64 -7.15 15.64
N SER A 3 -32.73 -6.22 15.99
CA SER A 3 -31.63 -5.77 15.11
C SER A 3 -30.24 -6.31 15.49
N LEU A 4 -30.10 -7.00 16.63
CA LEU A 4 -28.79 -7.38 17.18
C LEU A 4 -28.30 -8.78 16.75
N VAL A 5 -29.18 -9.66 16.27
CA VAL A 5 -28.82 -11.05 15.93
C VAL A 5 -28.17 -11.18 14.54
N ARG A 6 -28.28 -10.17 13.66
CA ARG A 6 -27.71 -10.20 12.29
C ARG A 6 -26.21 -9.86 12.20
N ARG A 7 -25.62 -9.19 13.22
CA ARG A 7 -24.22 -8.73 13.17
C ARG A 7 -23.19 -9.86 13.31
N GLY A 8 -23.45 -10.86 14.15
CA GLY A 8 -22.49 -11.94 14.41
C GLY A 8 -22.26 -12.90 13.24
N ARG A 9 -23.24 -13.04 12.33
CA ARG A 9 -23.11 -13.94 11.16
C ARG A 9 -22.23 -13.32 10.06
N VAL A 10 -22.36 -12.01 9.82
CA VAL A 10 -21.57 -11.30 8.82
C VAL A 10 -20.11 -11.16 9.28
N GLU A 11 -19.88 -10.87 10.57
CA GLU A 11 -18.51 -10.79 11.10
C GLU A 11 -17.79 -12.15 11.04
N ASN A 12 -18.47 -13.25 11.36
CA ASN A 12 -17.89 -14.59 11.25
C ASN A 12 -17.66 -15.03 9.80
N LEU A 13 -18.48 -14.58 8.85
CA LEU A 13 -18.24 -14.81 7.42
C LEU A 13 -17.03 -14.02 6.91
N LEU A 14 -16.88 -12.76 7.34
CA LEU A 14 -15.73 -11.92 6.99
C LEU A 14 -14.42 -12.44 7.60
N ARG A 15 -14.45 -12.93 8.85
CA ARG A 15 -13.28 -13.57 9.48
C ARG A 15 -12.91 -14.91 8.83
N ARG A 16 -13.91 -15.71 8.41
CA ARG A 16 -13.67 -16.96 7.66
C ARG A 16 -13.15 -16.73 6.25
N SER A 17 -13.58 -15.67 5.56
CA SER A 17 -13.02 -15.31 4.25
C SER A 17 -11.59 -14.79 4.33
N TRP A 18 -11.17 -14.26 5.49
CA TRP A 18 -9.79 -13.82 5.72
C TRP A 18 -8.85 -14.99 6.09
N THR A 19 -9.39 -16.12 6.53
CA THR A 19 -8.64 -17.34 6.95
C THR A 19 -8.89 -18.57 6.06
N GLY A 20 -9.67 -18.41 4.99
CA GLY A 20 -10.01 -19.49 4.05
C GLY A 20 -9.00 -19.61 2.91
N SER A 21 -8.81 -20.84 2.42
CA SER A 21 -8.04 -21.09 1.19
C SER A 21 -8.60 -20.23 0.06
N PRO A 22 -7.78 -19.43 -0.64
CA PRO A 22 -8.28 -18.54 -1.69
C PRO A 22 -8.99 -19.37 -2.77
N ASN A 23 -10.22 -18.98 -3.11
CA ASN A 23 -10.98 -19.59 -4.20
C ASN A 23 -10.10 -19.66 -5.46
N PRO A 24 -10.11 -20.76 -6.22
CA PRO A 24 -9.24 -20.93 -7.39
C PRO A 24 -9.44 -19.82 -8.43
N SER A 25 -10.65 -19.26 -8.53
CA SER A 25 -10.94 -18.06 -9.35
C SER A 25 -10.16 -16.83 -8.90
N LEU A 26 -10.04 -16.59 -7.59
CA LEU A 26 -9.23 -15.49 -7.03
C LEU A 26 -7.74 -15.72 -7.27
N ARG A 27 -7.28 -16.98 -7.33
CA ARG A 27 -5.89 -17.31 -7.66
C ARG A 27 -5.55 -16.97 -9.11
N VAL A 28 -6.45 -17.27 -10.06
CA VAL A 28 -6.28 -16.88 -11.47
C VAL A 28 -6.26 -15.36 -11.60
N LEU A 29 -7.17 -14.66 -10.93
CA LEU A 29 -7.19 -13.19 -10.93
C LEU A 29 -5.93 -12.60 -10.30
N SER A 30 -5.44 -13.18 -9.19
CA SER A 30 -4.19 -12.78 -8.56
C SER A 30 -2.98 -12.99 -9.47
N ALA A 31 -2.95 -14.11 -10.21
CA ALA A 31 -1.87 -14.40 -11.15
C ALA A 31 -1.89 -13.43 -12.35
N ALA A 32 -3.08 -13.12 -12.89
CA ALA A 32 -3.24 -12.14 -13.94
C ALA A 32 -2.79 -10.74 -13.48
N TYR A 33 -3.18 -10.32 -12.28
CA TYR A 33 -2.72 -9.06 -11.68
C TYR A 33 -1.19 -9.06 -11.50
N GLY A 34 -0.62 -10.15 -10.99
CA GLY A 34 0.83 -10.32 -10.84
C GLY A 34 1.57 -10.17 -12.17
N ALA A 35 1.11 -10.84 -13.22
CA ALA A 35 1.71 -10.75 -14.55
C ALA A 35 1.72 -9.32 -15.11
N VAL A 36 0.63 -8.56 -14.92
CA VAL A 36 0.57 -7.15 -15.34
C VAL A 36 1.50 -6.28 -14.51
N ALA A 37 1.56 -6.50 -13.20
CA ALA A 37 2.47 -5.77 -12.31
C ALA A 37 3.94 -6.05 -12.65
N ASP A 38 4.29 -7.29 -12.92
CA ASP A 38 5.63 -7.71 -13.32
C ASP A 38 6.02 -7.14 -14.67
N PHE A 39 5.12 -7.20 -15.66
CA PHE A 39 5.35 -6.57 -16.96
C PHE A 39 5.64 -5.07 -16.83
N ARG A 40 4.84 -4.38 -16.00
CA ARG A 40 5.08 -2.95 -15.70
C ARG A 40 6.46 -2.76 -15.06
N ASN A 41 6.82 -3.55 -14.06
CA ASN A 41 8.12 -3.44 -13.39
C ASN A 41 9.28 -3.66 -14.36
N ILE A 42 9.19 -4.71 -15.20
CA ILE A 42 10.17 -4.99 -16.25
C ILE A 42 10.30 -3.80 -17.19
N ALA A 43 9.18 -3.18 -17.61
CA ALA A 43 9.21 -2.00 -18.47
C ALA A 43 10.00 -0.83 -17.84
N TRP A 44 9.85 -0.60 -16.53
CA TRP A 44 10.67 0.39 -15.82
C TRP A 44 12.15 -0.02 -15.72
N THR A 45 12.44 -1.29 -15.48
CA THR A 45 13.83 -1.80 -15.36
C THR A 45 14.59 -1.75 -16.68
N VAL A 46 13.93 -2.06 -17.81
CA VAL A 46 14.57 -2.03 -19.14
C VAL A 46 14.63 -0.62 -19.75
N GLY A 47 14.18 0.41 -19.01
CA GLY A 47 14.28 1.81 -19.43
C GLY A 47 13.24 2.24 -20.48
N LEU A 48 12.14 1.50 -20.64
CA LEU A 48 11.02 1.94 -21.49
C LEU A 48 10.31 3.19 -20.92
N ALA A 49 10.50 3.48 -19.63
CA ALA A 49 10.04 4.69 -18.98
C ALA A 49 11.23 5.47 -18.42
N SER A 50 11.20 6.80 -18.57
CA SER A 50 12.28 7.69 -18.13
C SER A 50 12.11 8.08 -16.66
N PRO A 51 13.05 7.72 -15.75
CA PRO A 51 13.00 8.14 -14.37
C PRO A 51 13.26 9.64 -14.24
N ILE A 52 12.43 10.35 -13.47
CA ILE A 52 12.70 11.73 -13.10
C ILE A 52 13.83 11.76 -12.09
N ARG A 53 14.90 12.50 -12.39
CA ARG A 53 16.02 12.74 -11.47
C ARG A 53 15.81 14.07 -10.76
N ALA A 54 15.65 14.03 -9.45
CA ALA A 54 15.62 15.23 -8.63
C ALA A 54 17.05 15.69 -8.27
N PRO A 55 17.29 17.00 -8.10
CA PRO A 55 18.58 17.53 -7.66
C PRO A 55 18.87 17.29 -6.17
N VAL A 56 17.94 16.68 -5.44
CA VAL A 56 18.02 16.41 -3.99
C VAL A 56 17.84 14.92 -3.71
N PRO A 57 18.38 14.39 -2.59
CA PRO A 57 18.14 13.01 -2.18
C PRO A 57 16.65 12.75 -1.94
N ILE A 58 16.15 11.60 -2.45
CA ILE A 58 14.76 11.16 -2.25
C ILE A 58 14.77 9.85 -1.49
N ILE A 59 13.95 9.76 -0.44
CA ILE A 59 13.71 8.52 0.29
C ILE A 59 12.24 8.12 0.08
N SER A 60 12.02 6.96 -0.54
CA SER A 60 10.69 6.39 -0.74
C SER A 60 10.34 5.44 0.41
N VAL A 61 9.28 5.75 1.16
CA VAL A 61 8.77 4.89 2.24
C VAL A 61 7.52 4.17 1.76
N GLY A 62 7.72 2.95 1.25
CA GLY A 62 6.67 2.06 0.76
C GLY A 62 6.49 0.82 1.64
N GLY A 63 5.73 -0.16 1.14
CA GLY A 63 5.53 -1.43 1.83
C GLY A 63 4.53 -2.29 1.07
N VAL A 64 4.70 -3.61 1.18
CA VAL A 64 4.13 -4.60 0.25
C VAL A 64 2.64 -4.89 0.51
N THR A 65 2.16 -4.63 1.72
CA THR A 65 0.78 -4.94 2.14
C THR A 65 -0.14 -3.72 2.06
N ILE A 66 -1.37 -3.98 1.61
CA ILE A 66 -2.50 -3.02 1.62
C ILE A 66 -3.04 -2.93 3.05
N GLY A 67 -2.98 -1.74 3.65
CA GLY A 67 -3.42 -1.49 5.04
C GLY A 67 -2.34 -1.71 6.10
N GLY A 68 -2.47 -1.02 7.26
CA GLY A 68 -1.80 -1.31 8.53
C GLY A 68 -0.26 -1.43 8.56
N SER A 69 0.44 -1.02 7.50
CA SER A 69 1.86 -1.38 7.27
C SER A 69 2.86 -0.42 7.91
N GLY A 70 2.41 0.44 8.83
CA GLY A 70 3.28 1.35 9.58
C GLY A 70 4.03 2.40 8.73
N LYS A 71 3.74 2.51 7.42
CA LYS A 71 4.43 3.45 6.51
C LYS A 71 4.35 4.89 7.01
N THR A 72 3.17 5.32 7.46
CA THR A 72 2.91 6.68 7.95
C THR A 72 3.65 7.00 9.26
N PRO A 73 3.60 6.18 10.33
CA PRO A 73 4.41 6.45 11.51
C PRO A 73 5.92 6.38 11.23
N ILE A 74 6.37 5.46 10.36
CA ILE A 74 7.78 5.35 9.97
C ILE A 74 8.24 6.58 9.17
N SER A 75 7.47 7.03 8.19
CA SER A 75 7.83 8.22 7.39
C SER A 75 7.90 9.47 8.26
N ALA A 76 6.99 9.61 9.23
CA ALA A 76 7.01 10.72 10.18
C ALA A 76 8.23 10.64 11.13
N ALA A 77 8.59 9.45 11.61
CA ALA A 77 9.77 9.24 12.44
C ALA A 77 11.07 9.55 11.67
N LEU A 78 11.16 9.12 10.41
CA LEU A 78 12.29 9.41 9.55
C LEU A 78 12.42 10.90 9.26
N ALA A 79 11.31 11.58 8.94
CA ALA A 79 11.31 13.01 8.69
C ALA A 79 11.78 13.81 9.91
N ARG A 80 11.33 13.43 11.11
CA ARG A 80 11.82 14.02 12.37
C ARG A 80 13.30 13.79 12.57
N HIS A 81 13.77 12.55 12.45
CA HIS A 81 15.18 12.23 12.63
C HIS A 81 16.10 13.03 11.69
N LEU A 82 15.70 13.18 10.43
CA LEU A 82 16.45 13.98 9.46
C LEU A 82 16.38 15.48 9.78
N ALA A 83 15.23 15.98 10.21
CA ALA A 83 15.10 17.37 10.65
C ALA A 83 15.98 17.66 11.89
N ASP A 84 16.00 16.75 12.86
CA ASP A 84 16.80 16.86 14.09
C ASP A 84 18.31 16.83 13.79
N SER A 85 18.72 16.15 12.71
CA SER A 85 20.10 16.19 12.21
C SER A 85 20.48 17.48 11.45
N GLY A 86 19.56 18.45 11.37
CA GLY A 86 19.76 19.75 10.72
C GLY A 86 19.45 19.77 9.22
N SER A 87 18.84 18.72 8.68
CA SER A 87 18.43 18.67 7.27
C SER A 87 17.09 19.36 7.03
N ARG A 88 16.93 20.04 5.89
CA ARG A 88 15.62 20.55 5.43
C ARG A 88 14.86 19.41 4.74
N VAL A 89 13.78 18.94 5.36
CA VAL A 89 12.99 17.79 4.89
C VAL A 89 11.64 18.26 4.36
N ALA A 90 11.20 17.70 3.23
CA ALA A 90 9.83 17.82 2.72
C ALA A 90 9.21 16.42 2.61
N VAL A 91 7.96 16.27 3.08
CA VAL A 91 7.23 15.01 3.00
C VAL A 91 6.19 15.11 1.88
N LEU A 92 6.32 14.24 0.88
CA LEU A 92 5.33 14.10 -0.18
C LEU A 92 4.40 12.94 0.16
N THR A 93 3.10 13.21 0.15
CA THR A 93 2.07 12.17 0.31
C THR A 93 1.26 12.08 -0.98
N ALA A 94 0.72 10.89 -1.28
CA ALA A 94 -0.10 10.69 -2.48
C ALA A 94 -1.45 11.44 -2.44
N GLY A 95 -1.83 11.97 -1.27
CA GLY A 95 -3.18 12.41 -0.97
C GLY A 95 -4.12 11.23 -0.73
N LEU A 96 -4.94 11.29 0.31
CA LEU A 96 -6.22 10.60 0.27
C LEU A 96 -7.14 11.53 -0.52
N ALA A 97 -7.93 11.02 -1.46
CA ALA A 97 -8.97 11.83 -2.07
C ALA A 97 -9.90 12.29 -0.93
N ASP A 98 -9.77 13.55 -0.54
CA ASP A 98 -10.69 14.18 0.40
C ASP A 98 -12.02 14.29 -0.36
N GLU A 99 -12.99 13.46 0.03
CA GLU A 99 -14.39 13.68 -0.36
C GLU A 99 -14.84 14.94 0.40
N THR A 100 -14.95 16.04 -0.34
CA THR A 100 -15.74 17.22 0.06
C THR A 100 -17.17 16.85 0.37
#